data_AF-A0A1X3IYR3-F1
#
_entry.id   AF-A0A1X3IYR3-F1
#
_cell.length_a   1.000
_cell.length_b   1.000
_cell.length_c   1.000
_cell.angle_alpha   90.00
_cell.angle_beta   90.00
_cell.angle_gamma   90.00
#
_symmetry.space_group_name_H-M   'P 1'
#
loop_
_entity.id
_entity.type
_entity.pdbx_description
1 polymer ?
#
loop_
_entity_poly.entity_id
_entity_poly.type
_entity_poly.pdbx_seq_one_letter_code
_entity_poly.pdbx_strand_id
1 'polypeptide(L)' 'MSERGVQQKSLAATLEELQRICDSLARHHQPAARELAAIVWRLYCSLSQLEQAPPQGTLAS' A
#
# COMPACT_ATOMS: atom_id res chain seq x y z
N MET A 1 -14.65 0.60 14.81
CA MET A 1 -13.36 0.84 14.12
C MET A 1 -12.48 -0.34 14.49
N SER A 2 -12.27 -1.30 13.59
CA SER A 2 -11.78 -2.64 13.95
C SER A 2 -10.48 -2.59 14.77
N GLU A 3 -10.60 -2.99 16.04
CA GLU A 3 -9.57 -3.04 17.09
C GLU A 3 -8.60 -4.22 16.90
N ARG A 4 -8.62 -4.85 15.73
CA ARG A 4 -7.73 -5.93 15.33
C ARG A 4 -6.71 -5.29 14.41
N GLY A 5 -5.42 -5.43 14.72
CA GLY A 5 -4.31 -4.90 13.92
C GLY A 5 -4.43 -5.24 12.43
N VAL A 6 -3.55 -4.64 11.62
CA VAL A 6 -3.61 -4.77 10.16
C VAL A 6 -3.79 -6.23 9.74
N GLN A 7 -4.89 -6.53 9.04
CA GLN A 7 -5.08 -7.88 8.50
C GLN A 7 -4.13 -8.04 7.33
N GLN A 8 -3.05 -8.81 7.49
CA GLN A 8 -2.02 -8.99 6.46
C GLN A 8 -2.60 -9.41 5.10
N LYS A 9 -3.66 -10.23 5.08
CA LYS A 9 -4.36 -10.61 3.85
C LYS A 9 -5.04 -9.42 3.15
N SER A 10 -5.67 -8.54 3.92
CA SER A 10 -6.32 -7.33 3.41
C SER A 10 -5.28 -6.31 2.92
N LEU A 11 -4.17 -6.19 3.66
CA LEU A 11 -3.05 -5.34 3.30
C LEU A 11 -2.38 -5.79 1.99
N ALA A 12 -2.07 -7.08 1.87
CA ALA A 12 -1.49 -7.65 0.65
C ALA A 12 -2.39 -7.42 -0.57
N ALA A 13 -3.71 -7.66 -0.45
CA ALA A 13 -4.66 -7.39 -1.52
C ALA A 13 -4.72 -5.89 -1.89
N THR A 14 -4.61 -5.01 -0.90
CA THR A 14 -4.57 -3.55 -1.12
C THR A 14 -3.30 -3.14 -1.87
N LEU A 15 -2.14 -3.69 -1.48
CA LEU A 15 -0.86 -3.40 -2.12
C LEU A 15 -0.81 -3.90 -3.56
N GLU A 16 -1.36 -5.09 -3.84
CA GLU A 16 -1.45 -5.64 -5.20
C GLU A 16 -2.30 -4.75 -6.12
N GLU A 17 -3.43 -4.24 -5.63
CA GLU A 17 -4.28 -3.33 -6.40
C GLU A 17 -3.61 -1.96 -6.62
N LEU A 18 -2.91 -1.41 -5.61
CA LEU A 18 -2.13 -0.19 -5.77
C LEU A 18 -1.02 -0.34 -6.81
N GLN A 19 -0.33 -1.49 -6.81
CA GLN A 19 0.67 -1.81 -7.83
C GLN A 19 0.05 -1.84 -9.23
N ARG A 20 -1.12 -2.48 -9.39
CA ARG A 20 -1.86 -2.57 -10.65
C ARG A 20 -2.29 -1.19 -11.18
N ILE A 21 -2.71 -0.30 -10.29
CA ILE A 21 -3.05 1.09 -10.62
C ILE A 21 -1.81 1.84 -11.10
N CYS A 22 -0.69 1.75 -10.38
CA CYS A 22 0.59 2.34 -10.80
C CYS A 22 1.01 1.86 -12.20
N ASP A 23 0.95 0.56 -12.46
CA ASP A 23 1.32 -0.05 -13.73
C ASP A 23 0.42 0.46 -14.88
N SER A 24 -0.88 0.57 -14.60
CA SER A 24 -1.84 1.13 -15.55
C SER A 24 -1.57 2.59 -15.86
N LEU A 25 -1.29 3.40 -14.84
CA LEU A 25 -0.98 4.82 -15.00
C LEU A 25 0.36 5.06 -15.70
N ALA A 26 1.37 4.22 -15.47
CA ALA A 26 2.67 4.30 -16.10
C ALA A 26 2.62 4.08 -17.62
N ARG A 27 1.62 3.33 -18.11
CA ARG A 27 1.38 3.15 -19.56
C ARG A 27 0.81 4.38 -20.26
N HIS A 28 0.32 5.37 -19.52
CA HIS A 28 -0.22 6.60 -20.09
C HIS A 28 0.85 7.71 -20.11
N HIS A 29 1.07 8.32 -21.28
CA HIS A 29 1.97 9.48 -21.44
C HIS A 29 1.38 10.81 -20.95
N GLN A 30 0.26 10.77 -20.22
CA GLN A 30 -0.41 11.98 -19.75
C GLN A 30 0.28 12.49 -18.47
N PRO A 31 0.63 13.78 -18.37
CA PRO A 31 1.31 14.33 -17.20
C PRO A 31 0.49 14.13 -15.91
N ALA A 32 -0.83 14.27 -15.99
CA ALA A 32 -1.74 14.00 -14.86
C ALA A 32 -1.71 12.53 -14.40
N ALA A 33 -1.56 11.57 -15.32
CA ALA A 33 -1.45 10.15 -14.98
C ALA A 33 -0.12 9.86 -14.25
N ARG A 34 0.96 10.54 -14.65
CA ARG A 34 2.28 10.43 -14.01
C ARG A 34 2.28 11.01 -12.59
N GLU A 35 1.63 12.16 -12.39
CA GLU A 35 1.43 12.74 -11.04
C GLU A 35 0.62 11.81 -10.15
N LEU A 36 -0.47 11.25 -10.68
CA LEU A 36 -1.29 10.28 -9.95
C LEU A 36 -0.48 9.01 -9.60
N ALA A 37 0.31 8.48 -10.54
CA ALA A 37 1.18 7.33 -10.27
C ALA A 37 2.18 7.61 -9.14
N ALA A 38 2.76 8.82 -9.07
CA ALA A 38 3.66 9.20 -7.99
C ALA A 38 2.96 9.30 -6.62
N ILE A 39 1.69 9.71 -6.58
CA ILE A 39 0.88 9.72 -5.37
C ILE A 39 0.55 8.29 -4.92
N VAL A 40 0.07 7.44 -5.84
CA VAL A 40 -0.26 6.04 -5.57
C VAL A 40 0.98 5.27 -5.12
N TRP A 41 2.14 5.53 -5.72
CA TRP A 41 3.41 4.92 -5.31
C TRP A 41 3.82 5.31 -3.88
N ARG A 42 3.68 6.59 -3.50
CA ARG A 42 3.95 7.01 -2.12
C ARG A 42 3.01 6.34 -1.13
N LEU A 43 1.72 6.19 -1.48
CA LEU A 43 0.76 5.46 -0.66
C LEU A 43 1.15 3.98 -0.52
N TYR A 44 1.55 3.32 -1.60
CA TYR A 44 2.06 1.95 -1.58
C TYR A 44 3.25 1.83 -0.62
N CYS A 45 4.26 2.72 -0.73
CA CYS A 45 5.42 2.70 0.16
C CYS A 45 5.04 2.93 1.64
N SER A 46 4.07 3.78 1.93
CA SER A 46 3.58 3.99 3.30
C SER A 46 2.87 2.75 3.85
N LEU A 47 2.08 2.06 3.02
CA LEU A 47 1.33 0.88 3.45
C LEU A 47 2.20 -0.38 3.53
N SER A 48 3.20 -0.56 2.67
CA SER A 48 4.10 -1.71 2.72
C SER A 48 4.94 -1.75 4.00
N GLN A 49 5.16 -0.59 4.65
CA GLN A 49 5.77 -0.55 5.99
C GLN A 49 4.92 -1.31 7.04
N LEU A 50 3.60 -1.43 6.83
CA LEU A 50 2.72 -2.20 7.71
C LEU A 50 2.86 -3.72 7.51
N GLU A 51 3.43 -4.20 6.39
CA GLU A 51 3.76 -5.63 6.21
C GLU A 51 4.95 -6.05 7.08
N GLN A 52 5.88 -5.13 7.33
CA GLN A 52 7.04 -5.34 8.18
C GLN A 52 6.74 -5.02 9.65
N ALA A 53 5.58 -4.44 9.94
CA ALA A 53 5.18 -4.15 11.31
C ALA A 53 4.89 -5.48 12.04
N PRO A 54 5.51 -5.73 13.21
CA PRO A 54 5.20 -6.92 13.98
C PRO A 54 3.69 -6.92 14.34
N PRO A 55 3.03 -8.10 14.33
CA PRO A 55 1.66 -8.18 14.83
C PRO A 55 1.64 -7.64 16.26
N GLN A 56 0.72 -6.72 16.55
CA GLN A 56 0.61 -6.12 17.88
C GLN A 56 0.40 -7.25 18.91
N GLY A 57 1.45 -7.50 19.71
CA GLY A 57 1.59 -8.66 20.58
C GLY A 57 3.03 -9.01 20.95
N THR A 58 4.04 -8.52 20.22
CA THR A 58 5.47 -8.80 20.52
C THR A 58 6.12 -7.74 21.44
N LEU A 59 5.44 -6.64 21.79
CA LEU A 59 5.92 -5.69 22.79
C LEU A 59 5.43 -6.10 24.19
N ALA A 60 5.89 -7.26 24.66
CA ALA A 60 5.75 -7.68 26.05
C ALA A 60 7.01 -8.48 26.45
N SER A 61 8.07 -7.77 26.82
CA SER A 61 9.10 -8.25 27.74
C SER A 61 9.73 -7.05 28.42
#